data_AF-A0A537YK87-F1
#
_entry.id   AF-A0A537YK87-F1
#
_cell.length_a   1.000
_cell.length_b   1.000
_cell.length_c   1.000
_cell.angle_alpha   90.00
_cell.angle_beta   90.00
_cell.angle_gamma   90.00
#
_symmetry.space_group_name_H-M   'P 1'
#
loop_
_entity.id
_entity.type
_entity.pdbx_description
1 polymer ?
#
loop_
_entity_poly.entity_id
_entity_poly.type
_entity_poly.pdbx_seq_one_letter_code
_entity_poly.pdbx_strand_id
1 'polypeptide(L)'
;MEVMLLDPLPAGPRPAPAELRFLDDDEPFAAAPELGFLGPILDQDTATMPRVQRGMRASRRARTTLSRYQEVRIRHFHALLTRYTGDRPG
;
A
#
# COMPACT_ATOMS: atom_id res chain seq x y z
N MET A 1 -0.49 -7.11 5.98
CA MET A 1 0.24 -6.37 4.92
C MET A 1 1.71 -6.65 5.11
N GLU A 2 2.45 -6.92 4.04
CA GLU A 2 3.92 -7.08 4.13
C GLU A 2 4.61 -5.76 3.76
N VAL A 3 5.68 -5.41 4.47
CA VAL A 3 6.44 -4.18 4.25
C VAL A 3 7.90 -4.54 4.04
N MET A 4 8.47 -4.07 2.92
CA MET A 4 9.88 -4.24 2.59
C MET A 4 10.50 -2.88 2.32
N LEU A 5 11.53 -2.51 3.07
CA LEU A 5 12.32 -1.31 2.84
C LEU A 5 13.54 -1.67 1.98
N LEU A 6 13.60 -1.11 0.77
CA LEU A 6 14.66 -1.37 -0.19
C LEU A 6 15.52 -0.14 -0.36
N ASP A 7 16.59 -0.07 0.44
CA ASP A 7 17.57 0.99 0.35
C ASP A 7 18.64 0.72 -0.71
N PRO A 8 19.28 1.77 -1.26
CA PRO A 8 20.45 1.62 -2.11
C PRO A 8 21.54 0.81 -1.42
N LEU A 9 22.20 -0.06 -2.17
CA LEU A 9 23.32 -0.84 -1.65
C LEU A 9 24.49 0.11 -1.33
N PRO A 10 25.05 0.10 -0.10
CA PRO A 10 26.25 0.85 0.20
C PRO A 10 27.45 0.31 -0.61
N ALA A 11 28.44 1.18 -0.85
CA ALA A 11 29.68 0.74 -1.50
C ALA A 11 30.42 -0.30 -0.62
N GLY A 12 30.99 -1.33 -1.25
CA GLY A 12 31.71 -2.40 -0.59
C GLY A 12 30.95 -3.73 -0.57
N PRO A 13 31.27 -4.64 0.38
CA PRO A 13 30.63 -5.94 0.47
C PRO A 13 29.12 -5.81 0.74
N ARG A 14 28.32 -6.66 0.08
CA ARG A 14 26.87 -6.69 0.26
C ARG A 14 26.52 -7.05 1.71
N PRO A 15 25.68 -6.26 2.41
CA PRO A 15 25.25 -6.60 3.77
C PRO A 15 24.39 -7.86 3.76
N ALA A 16 24.31 -8.52 4.91
CA ALA A 16 23.40 -9.63 5.11
C ALA A 16 21.93 -9.16 4.92
N PRO A 17 21.02 -10.07 4.52
CA PRO A 17 19.59 -9.76 4.48
C PRO A 17 19.07 -9.28 5.84
N ALA A 18 18.09 -8.37 5.82
CA ALA A 18 17.40 -7.94 7.03
C ALA A 18 16.64 -9.12 7.67
N GLU A 19 16.56 -9.14 9.00
CA GLU A 19 15.72 -10.11 9.71
C GLU A 19 14.24 -9.81 9.47
N LEU A 20 13.46 -10.87 9.23
CA LEU A 20 12.02 -10.76 9.04
C LEU A 20 11.33 -10.68 10.41
N ARG A 21 10.57 -9.62 10.63
CA ARG A 21 9.63 -9.52 11.75
C ARG A 21 8.21 -9.78 11.27
N PHE A 22 7.53 -10.70 11.95
CA PHE A 22 6.08 -10.84 11.87
C PHE A 22 5.46 -10.06 13.02
N LEU A 23 4.51 -9.18 12.69
CA LEU A 23 3.69 -8.48 13.67
C LEU A 23 2.38 -9.27 13.87
N ASP A 24 1.85 -9.25 15.09
CA ASP A 24 0.52 -9.78 15.37
C ASP A 24 -0.57 -8.91 14.72
N ASP A 25 -1.79 -9.47 14.53
CA ASP A 25 -2.87 -8.79 13.80
C ASP A 25 -3.26 -7.41 14.37
N ASP A 26 -3.14 -7.24 15.70
CA ASP A 26 -3.48 -6.00 16.42
C ASP A 26 -2.22 -5.16 16.77
N GLU A 27 -1.03 -5.62 16.36
CA GLU A 27 0.22 -4.90 16.63
C GLU A 27 0.43 -3.78 15.60
N PRO A 28 0.65 -2.53 16.03
CA PRO A 28 0.82 -1.40 15.13
C PRO A 28 2.17 -1.45 14.42
N PHE A 29 2.25 -0.95 13.18
CA PHE A 29 3.50 -0.80 12.44
C PHE A 29 4.47 0.14 13.15
N ALA A 30 3.98 1.13 13.91
CA ALA A 30 4.84 1.97 14.74
C ALA A 30 5.59 1.21 15.86
N ALA A 31 5.17 0.00 16.22
CA ALA A 31 5.92 -0.85 17.16
C ALA A 31 7.17 -1.48 16.53
N ALA A 32 7.30 -1.47 15.20
CA ALA A 32 8.47 -1.94 14.47
C ALA A 32 9.49 -0.79 14.28
N PRO A 33 10.50 -0.62 15.16
CA PRO A 33 11.50 0.46 15.06
C PRO A 33 12.23 0.52 13.71
N GLU A 34 12.40 -0.61 13.03
CA GLU A 34 12.99 -0.71 11.69
C GLU A 34 12.21 0.07 10.62
N LEU A 35 10.92 0.35 10.84
CA LEU A 35 10.11 1.17 9.94
C LEU A 35 10.28 2.67 10.19
N GLY A 36 10.91 3.08 11.30
CA GLY A 36 11.16 4.47 11.64
C GLY A 36 9.92 5.35 11.49
N PHE A 37 10.04 6.45 10.75
CA PHE A 37 8.94 7.39 10.54
C PHE A 37 7.78 6.83 9.69
N LEU A 38 8.00 5.74 8.95
CA LEU A 38 6.97 5.12 8.11
C LEU A 38 5.95 4.34 8.94
N GLY A 39 6.34 3.81 10.11
CA GLY A 39 5.45 3.03 10.97
C GLY A 39 4.13 3.75 11.27
N PRO A 40 4.15 4.96 11.87
CA PRO A 40 2.94 5.74 12.14
C PRO A 40 2.14 6.15 10.89
N ILE A 41 2.79 6.25 9.71
CA ILE A 41 2.10 6.57 8.45
C ILE A 41 1.33 5.33 7.96
N LEU A 42 1.95 4.15 8.03
CA LEU A 42 1.31 2.89 7.67
C LEU A 42 0.12 2.58 8.59
N ASP A 43 0.22 2.90 9.87
CA ASP A 43 -0.91 2.80 10.82
C ASP A 43 -2.09 3.69 10.39
N GLN A 44 -1.82 4.92 9.92
CA GLN A 44 -2.87 5.81 9.42
C GLN A 44 -3.52 5.30 8.14
N ASP A 45 -2.70 4.80 7.21
CA ASP A 45 -3.19 4.26 5.94
C ASP A 45 -4.04 3.00 6.16
N THR A 46 -3.56 2.06 6.97
CA THR A 46 -4.26 0.80 7.26
C THR A 46 -5.55 1.00 8.05
N ALA A 47 -5.60 1.97 8.97
CA ALA A 47 -6.84 2.35 9.65
C ALA A 47 -7.87 3.01 8.70
N THR A 48 -7.40 3.63 7.61
CA THR A 48 -8.26 4.34 6.64
C THR A 48 -8.87 3.41 5.60
N MET A 49 -8.13 2.43 5.09
CA MET A 49 -8.57 1.55 4.01
C MET A 49 -9.91 0.82 4.28
N PRO A 50 -10.19 0.27 5.49
CA PRO A 50 -11.48 -0.35 5.79
C PRO A 50 -12.66 0.64 5.70
N ARG A 51 -12.43 1.91 6.01
CA ARG A 51 -13.46 2.97 5.93
C ARG A 51 -13.78 3.27 4.47
N VAL A 52 -12.76 3.40 3.63
CA VAL A 52 -12.92 3.57 2.17
C VAL A 52 -13.67 2.37 1.58
N GLN A 53 -13.27 1.14 1.92
CA GLN A 53 -13.91 -0.08 1.41
C GLN A 53 -15.39 -0.17 1.81
N ARG A 54 -15.74 0.15 3.07
CA ARG A 54 -17.14 0.21 3.52
C ARG A 54 -17.93 1.27 2.75
N GLY A 55 -17.36 2.46 2.55
CA GLY A 55 -17.99 3.53 1.77
C GLY A 55 -18.26 3.14 0.32
N MET A 56 -17.30 2.48 -0.34
CA MET A 56 -17.47 1.99 -1.71
C MET A 56 -18.58 0.95 -1.83
N ARG A 57 -18.68 0.00 -0.87
CA ARG A 57 -19.74 -1.00 -0.86
C ARG A 57 -21.13 -0.41 -0.57
N ALA A 58 -21.20 0.62 0.25
CA ALA A 58 -22.45 1.30 0.59
C ALA A 58 -22.90 2.32 -0.48
N SER A 59 -22.00 2.73 -1.38
CA SER A 59 -22.28 3.71 -2.42
C SER A 59 -23.29 3.19 -3.44
N ARG A 60 -24.27 4.03 -3.79
CA ARG A 60 -25.20 3.76 -4.91
C ARG A 60 -24.55 3.97 -6.28
N ARG A 61 -23.38 4.59 -6.35
CA ARG A 61 -22.62 4.77 -7.60
C ARG A 61 -21.79 3.53 -7.88
N ALA A 62 -21.93 2.98 -9.08
CA ALA A 62 -21.20 1.80 -9.53
C ALA A 62 -19.71 2.07 -9.85
N ARG A 63 -19.29 3.34 -9.89
CA ARG A 63 -17.92 3.75 -10.23
C ARG A 63 -17.40 4.83 -9.29
N THR A 64 -16.08 4.83 -9.13
CA THR A 64 -15.33 5.89 -8.45
C THR A 64 -14.89 6.96 -9.46
N THR A 65 -14.98 8.22 -9.06
CA THR A 65 -14.43 9.35 -9.83
C THR A 65 -13.02 9.64 -9.34
N LEU A 66 -12.05 9.70 -10.26
CA LEU A 66 -10.66 10.03 -9.95
C LEU A 66 -10.29 11.42 -10.48
N SER A 67 -9.57 12.20 -9.67
CA SER A 67 -9.00 13.50 -10.00
C SER A 67 -8.02 13.41 -11.15
N ARG A 68 -8.16 14.32 -12.12
CA ARG A 68 -7.35 14.33 -13.35
C ARG A 68 -5.86 14.44 -13.07
N TYR A 69 -5.44 15.29 -12.14
CA TYR A 69 -4.02 15.57 -11.88
C TYR A 69 -3.45 14.69 -10.77
N GLN A 70 -4.09 14.68 -9.60
CA GLN A 70 -3.53 14.05 -8.40
C GLN A 70 -3.54 12.51 -8.45
N GLU A 71 -4.42 11.90 -9.26
CA GLU A 71 -4.63 10.45 -9.25
C GLU A 71 -4.25 9.78 -10.58
N VAL A 72 -3.32 10.39 -11.33
CA VAL A 72 -2.84 9.84 -12.59
C VAL A 72 -2.20 8.46 -12.43
N ARG A 73 -1.45 8.24 -11.34
CA ARG A 73 -0.80 6.95 -11.05
C ARG A 73 -1.80 5.86 -10.66
N ILE A 74 -2.85 6.21 -9.91
CA ILE A 74 -3.93 5.28 -9.56
C ILE A 74 -4.65 4.82 -10.82
N ARG A 75 -5.00 5.75 -11.73
CA ARG A 75 -5.59 5.38 -13.03
C ARG A 75 -4.68 4.49 -13.87
N HIS A 76 -3.40 4.84 -13.95
CA HIS A 76 -2.44 4.04 -14.70
C HIS A 76 -2.32 2.61 -14.14
N PHE A 77 -2.27 2.48 -12.80
CA PHE A 77 -2.26 1.19 -12.13
C PHE A 77 -3.50 0.35 -12.50
N HIS A 78 -4.71 0.92 -12.40
CA HIS A 78 -5.93 0.20 -12.77
C HIS A 78 -5.93 -0.20 -14.26
N ALA A 79 -5.42 0.64 -15.17
CA ALA A 79 -5.32 0.30 -16.58
C ALA A 79 -4.37 -0.89 -16.83
N LEU A 80 -3.23 -0.94 -16.14
CA LEU A 80 -2.32 -2.09 -16.21
C LEU A 80 -2.94 -3.35 -15.60
N LEU A 81 -3.61 -3.22 -14.45
CA LEU A 81 -4.29 -4.34 -13.80
C LEU A 81 -5.34 -4.97 -14.72
N THR A 82 -6.21 -4.16 -15.31
CA THR A 82 -7.22 -4.57 -16.30
C THR A 82 -6.55 -5.27 -17.49
N ARG A 83 -5.46 -4.73 -18.02
CA ARG A 83 -4.72 -5.35 -19.14
C ARG A 83 -4.16 -6.72 -18.77
N TYR A 84 -3.59 -6.89 -17.58
CA TYR A 84 -2.95 -8.14 -17.18
C TYR A 84 -3.95 -9.22 -16.75
N THR A 85 -5.06 -8.83 -16.15
CA THR A 85 -6.10 -9.77 -15.71
C THR A 85 -7.09 -10.11 -16.83
N GLY A 86 -7.09 -9.36 -17.93
CA GLY A 86 -8.06 -9.52 -19.02
C GLY A 86 -9.48 -9.08 -18.63
N ASP A 87 -9.63 -8.48 -17.46
CA ASP A 87 -10.92 -7.99 -16.98
C ASP A 87 -11.40 -6.87 -17.91
N ARG A 88 -12.68 -6.84 -18.26
CA ARG A 88 -13.19 -5.73 -19.08
C ARG A 88 -13.35 -4.52 -18.16
N PRO A 89 -12.99 -3.30 -18.59
CA PRO A 89 -13.24 -2.12 -17.77
C PRO A 89 -14.74 -2.08 -17.48
N GLY A 90 -15.06 -2.34 -16.20
CA GLY A 90 -16.42 -2.34 -15.70
C GLY A 90 -17.08 -1.05 -16.02
#